data_AF-A0A973NV16-F1
#
_entry.id   AF-A0A973NV16-F1
#
_cell.length_a   1.000
_cell.length_b   1.000
_cell.length_c   1.000
_cell.angle_alpha   90.00
_cell.angle_beta   90.00
_cell.angle_gamma   90.00
#
_symmetry.space_group_name_H-M   'P 1'
#
loop_
_entity.id
_entity.type
_entity.pdbx_description
1 polymer ?
#
loop_
_entity_poly.entity_id
_entity_poly.type
_entity_poly.pdbx_seq_one_letter_code
_entity_poly.pdbx_strand_id
1 'polypeptide(L)' 'MSEPILREMRESDLPALFAIQDDPEAQRMAAFTDPRLDREGCLAEHRRHLADERMVRLVVELDEVVFRLD' A
#
# COMPACT_ATOMS: atom_id res chain seq x y z
N MET A 1 -17.79 -13.13 7.45
CA MET A 1 -16.62 -12.31 7.09
C MET A 1 -15.62 -12.49 8.21
N SER A 2 -14.37 -12.83 7.89
CA SER A 2 -13.30 -12.86 8.91
C SER A 2 -13.08 -11.45 9.44
N GLU A 3 -12.65 -11.35 10.70
CA GLU A 3 -12.25 -10.07 11.26
C GLU A 3 -10.99 -9.53 10.55
N PRO A 4 -10.92 -8.22 10.27
CA PRO A 4 -9.73 -7.62 9.69
C PRO A 4 -8.53 -7.80 10.62
N ILE A 5 -7.40 -8.24 10.07
CA ILE A 5 -6.16 -8.37 10.82
C ILE A 5 -5.34 -7.10 10.62
N LEU A 6 -4.98 -6.45 11.72
CA LEU A 6 -4.08 -5.30 11.72
C LEU A 6 -2.68 -5.75 12.14
N ARG A 7 -1.66 -5.46 11.33
CA ARG A 7 -0.27 -5.75 11.66
C ARG A 7 0.68 -4.67 11.14
N GLU A 8 1.90 -4.66 11.64
CA GLU A 8 2.95 -3.80 11.08
C GLU A 8 3.30 -4.20 9.64
N MET A 9 3.58 -3.17 8.83
CA MET A 9 4.01 -3.30 7.45
C MET A 9 5.43 -3.85 7.38
N ARG A 10 5.66 -4.76 6.44
CA ARG A 10 6.93 -5.43 6.20
C ARG A 10 7.39 -5.11 4.78
N GLU A 11 8.66 -5.39 4.50
CA GLU A 11 9.22 -5.17 3.16
C GLU A 11 8.49 -6.00 2.07
N SER A 12 7.98 -7.19 2.43
CA SER A 12 7.20 -8.05 1.54
C SER A 12 5.86 -7.44 1.10
N ASP A 13 5.37 -6.41 1.77
CA ASP A 13 4.10 -5.75 1.44
C ASP A 13 4.29 -4.64 0.41
N LEU A 14 5.52 -4.17 0.20
CA LEU A 14 5.82 -3.08 -0.73
C LEU A 14 5.32 -3.37 -2.16
N PRO A 15 5.47 -4.57 -2.74
CA PRO A 15 4.91 -4.86 -4.06
C PRO A 15 3.39 -4.64 -4.15
N ALA A 16 2.62 -5.06 -3.14
CA ALA A 16 1.17 -4.87 -3.10
C ALA A 16 0.79 -3.39 -2.92
N LEU A 17 1.51 -2.67 -2.06
CA LEU A 17 1.35 -1.22 -1.89
C LEU A 17 1.52 -0.48 -3.23
N PHE A 18 2.56 -0.81 -4.00
CA PHE A 18 2.79 -0.18 -5.30
C PHE A 18 1.72 -0.55 -6.33
N ALA A 19 1.24 -1.80 -6.33
CA ALA A 19 0.13 -2.20 -7.21
C ALA A 19 -1.14 -1.39 -6.92
N ILE A 20 -1.45 -1.12 -5.65
CA ILE A 20 -2.59 -0.28 -5.24
C ILE A 20 -2.37 1.18 -5.67
N GLN A 21 -1.15 1.69 -5.54
CA GLN A 21 -0.82 3.06 -5.96
C GLN A 21 -0.87 3.26 -7.49
N ASP A 22 -0.69 2.18 -8.26
CA ASP A 22 -0.79 2.18 -9.73
C ASP A 22 -2.20 1.88 -10.23
N ASP A 23 -3.14 1.57 -9.33
CA ASP A 23 -4.55 1.36 -9.66
C ASP A 23 -5.18 2.68 -10.13
N PRO A 24 -5.70 2.76 -11.38
CA PRO A 24 -6.27 3.98 -11.92
C PRO A 24 -7.47 4.52 -11.14
N GLU A 25 -8.25 3.66 -10.50
CA GLU A 25 -9.37 4.04 -9.64
C GLU A 25 -8.87 4.57 -8.30
N ALA A 26 -7.91 3.90 -7.68
CA ALA A 26 -7.28 4.39 -6.45
C ALA A 26 -6.60 5.76 -6.67
N GLN A 27 -5.93 5.97 -7.81
CA GLN A 27 -5.33 7.26 -8.15
C GLN A 27 -6.36 8.38 -8.33
N ARG A 28 -7.52 8.09 -8.93
CA ARG A 28 -8.62 9.08 -9.05
C ARG A 28 -9.20 9.49 -7.71
N MET A 29 -9.16 8.59 -6.72
CA MET A 29 -9.66 8.83 -5.36
C MET A 29 -8.59 9.40 -4.42
N ALA A 30 -7.31 9.27 -4.77
CA ALA A 30 -6.23 9.81 -3.98
C ALA A 30 -6.28 11.35 -3.97
N ALA A 31 -6.31 11.94 -2.78
CA ALA A 31 -6.45 13.38 -2.61
C ALA A 31 -5.28 14.20 -3.22
N PHE A 32 -4.13 13.56 -3.46
CA PHE A 32 -2.94 14.16 -4.07
C PHE A 32 -2.13 13.11 -4.85
N THR A 33 -2.19 13.13 -6.18
CA THR A 33 -1.24 12.39 -7.04
C THR A 33 -0.21 13.37 -7.58
N ASP A 34 1.01 13.39 -7.02
CA ASP A 34 2.10 14.20 -7.57
C ASP A 34 2.68 13.50 -8.81
N PRO A 35 2.56 14.08 -10.02
CA PRO A 35 3.06 13.48 -11.25
C PRO A 35 4.60 13.42 -11.32
N ARG A 36 5.32 13.96 -10.34
CA ARG A 36 6.79 13.96 -10.27
C ARG A 36 7.37 12.79 -9.48
N LEU A 37 6.52 11.98 -8.84
CA LEU A 37 6.99 10.82 -8.08
C LEU A 37 7.34 9.68 -9.03
N ASP A 38 8.64 9.38 -9.13
CA ASP A 38 9.12 8.17 -9.80
C ASP A 38 9.08 6.96 -8.84
N ARG A 39 8.92 5.76 -9.42
CA ARG A 39 8.76 4.51 -8.67
C ARG A 39 9.96 4.19 -7.76
N GLU A 40 11.17 4.50 -8.21
CA GLU A 40 12.40 4.19 -7.45
C GLU A 40 12.56 5.10 -6.24
N GLY A 41 12.23 6.38 -6.38
CA GLY A 41 12.19 7.37 -5.32
C GLY A 41 11.15 7.01 -4.26
N CYS A 42 9.94 6.62 -4.67
CA CYS A 42 8.94 6.11 -3.73
C CYS A 42 9.42 4.87 -2.98
N LEU A 43 10.07 3.92 -3.66
CA LEU A 43 10.62 2.72 -3.04
C LEU A 43 11.71 3.05 -2.00
N ALA A 44 12.59 4.00 -2.31
CA ALA A 44 13.63 4.44 -1.38
C ALA A 44 13.03 5.14 -0.14
N GLU A 45 12.06 6.03 -0.33
CA GLU A 45 11.30 6.67 0.76
C GLU A 45 10.61 5.64 1.66
N HIS A 46 9.90 4.67 1.06
CA HIS A 46 9.20 3.64 1.82
C HIS A 46 10.15 2.74 2.62
N ARG A 47 11.30 2.34 2.04
CA ARG A 47 12.35 1.61 2.78
C ARG A 47 12.91 2.43 3.93
N ARG A 48 13.15 3.73 3.72
CA ARG A 48 13.62 4.64 4.77
C ARG A 48 12.63 4.70 5.92
N HIS A 49 11.33 4.79 5.63
CA HIS A 49 10.31 4.85 6.67
C HIS A 49 10.11 3.51 7.38
N LEU A 50 10.27 2.38 6.70
CA LEU A 50 10.26 1.05 7.33
C LEU A 50 11.44 0.85 8.30
N ALA A 51 12.57 1.50 8.04
CA ALA A 51 13.75 1.43 8.92
C ALA A 51 13.72 2.44 10.07
N ASP A 52 12.76 3.38 10.10
CA ASP A 52 12.64 4.39 11.15
C ASP A 52 11.68 3.91 12.25
N GLU A 53 12.23 3.53 13.40
CA GLU A 53 11.46 3.03 14.56
C GLU A 53 10.44 4.03 15.12
N ARG A 54 10.52 5.31 14.72
CA ARG A 54 9.54 6.34 15.11
C ARG A 54 8.30 6.35 14.21
N MET A 55 8.35 5.66 13.07
CA MET A 55 7.25 5.56 12.11
C MET A 55 6.49 4.25 12.31
N VAL A 56 5.20 4.34 12.60
CA VAL A 56 4.32 3.17 12.63
C VAL A 56 3.58 3.08 11.30
N ARG A 57 3.81 2.00 10.56
CA ARG A 57 3.11 1.69 9.30
C ARG A 57 2.35 0.39 9.48
N LEU A 58 1.06 0.41 9.20
CA LEU A 58 0.16 -0.72 9.43
C LEU A 58 -0.42 -1.21 8.11
N VAL A 59 -0.63 -2.51 8.04
CA VAL A 59 -1.36 -3.23 7.00
C VAL A 59 -2.64 -3.77 7.61
N VAL A 60 -3.74 -3.57 6.90
CA VAL A 60 -5.02 -4.22 7.18
C VAL A 60 -5.19 -5.34 6.17
N GLU A 61 -5.25 -6.58 6.64
CA GLU A 61 -5.56 -7.74 5.83
C GLU A 61 -7.05 -8.05 5.93
N LEU A 62 -7.71 -8.17 4.78
CA LEU A 62 -9.10 -8.58 4.65
C LEU A 62 -9.13 -9.92 3.90
N ASP A 63 -9.82 -10.93 4.45
CA ASP A 63 -10.07 -12.21 3.77
C ASP A 63 -11.14 -12.07 2.67
N GLU A 64 -11.02 -11.09 1.78
CA GLU A 64 -11.99 -10.93 0.70
C GLU A 64 -11.77 -11.98 -0.39
N VAL A 65 -12.67 -12.96 -0.41
CA VAL A 65 -13.00 -13.77 -1.60
C VAL A 65 -13.51 -12.84 -2.68
N VAL A 66 -12.76 -12.73 -3.78
CA VAL A 66 -13.17 -11.98 -4.97
C VAL A 66 -14.28 -12.75 -5.69
N PHE A 67 -15.51 -12.23 -5.68
CA PHE A 67 -16.52 -12.65 -6.65
C PHE A 67 -16.20 -12.00 -7.99
N ARG A 68 -15.89 -12.83 -8.98
CA ARG A 68 -15.91 -12.43 -10.39
C ARG A 68 -17.38 -12.21 -10.75
N LEU A 69 -17.75 -10.99 -11.09
CA LEU A 69 -18.98 -10.75 -11.84
C LEU A 69 -18.63 -10.96 -13.32
N ASP A 70 -19.26 -11.99 -13.88
CA ASP A 70 -19.24 -12.31 -15.30
C ASP A 70 -19.89 -11.20 -16.13
#